data_AF-A0A8J8PSG4-F1
#
_entry.id   AF-A0A8J8PSG4-F1
#
_cell.length_a   1.000
_cell.length_b   1.000
_cell.length_c   1.000
_cell.angle_alpha   90.00
_cell.angle_beta   90.00
_cell.angle_gamma   90.00
#
_symmetry.space_group_name_H-M   'P 1'
#
loop_
_entity.id
_entity.type
_entity.pdbx_description
1 polymer ?
#
loop_
_entity_poly.entity_id
_entity_poly.type
_entity_poly.pdbx_seq_one_letter_code
_entity_poly.pdbx_strand_id
1 'polypeptide(L)'
;MFYEIAFMIHMLGLIGWGGLTTGAYYLFTFYKLTDVKILTAYRRLVYLEIISLIAMALSGLYMWSRLNYPSWVYPALVISPILAYGEYLHWRLTYVNDINTFMSKMKYLSLFYTVLAIFLIYDMVFKPSF
;
A
#
# COMPACT_ATOMS: atom_id res chain seq x y z
N MET A 1 -17.62 -15.91 -11.66
CA MET A 1 -16.78 -16.53 -10.62
C MET A 1 -15.32 -16.01 -10.59
N PHE A 2 -14.55 -16.06 -11.69
CA PHE A 2 -13.15 -15.60 -11.68
C PHE A 2 -12.98 -14.09 -11.44
N TYR A 3 -13.92 -13.27 -11.91
CA TYR A 3 -13.91 -11.83 -11.69
C TYR A 3 -14.11 -11.49 -10.20
N GLU A 4 -15.00 -12.21 -9.54
CA GLU A 4 -15.37 -12.04 -8.14
C GLU A 4 -14.22 -12.49 -7.22
N ILE A 5 -13.51 -13.56 -7.60
CA ILE A 5 -12.26 -13.97 -6.94
C ILE A 5 -11.19 -12.89 -7.10
N ALA A 6 -11.01 -12.35 -8.31
CA ALA A 6 -10.06 -11.27 -8.55
C ALA A 6 -10.42 -10.02 -7.75
N PHE A 7 -11.70 -9.65 -7.69
CA PHE A 7 -12.19 -8.54 -6.88
C PHE A 7 -11.91 -8.76 -5.39
N MET A 8 -12.17 -9.97 -4.87
CA MET A 8 -11.85 -10.31 -3.48
C MET A 8 -10.34 -10.19 -3.20
N ILE A 9 -9.50 -10.73 -4.09
CA ILE A 9 -8.03 -10.61 -3.99
C ILE A 9 -7.61 -9.13 -4.01
N HIS A 10 -8.21 -8.33 -4.88
CA HIS A 10 -7.92 -6.91 -5.00
C HIS A 10 -8.25 -6.14 -3.72
N MET A 11 -9.44 -6.38 -3.16
CA MET A 11 -9.88 -5.74 -1.92
C MET A 11 -9.05 -6.19 -0.71
N LEU A 12 -8.72 -7.48 -0.62
CA LEU A 12 -7.82 -7.98 0.43
C LEU A 12 -6.40 -7.45 0.26
N GLY A 13 -5.93 -7.29 -0.98
CA GLY A 13 -4.66 -6.66 -1.30
C GLY A 13 -4.60 -5.21 -0.83
N LEU A 14 -5.66 -4.43 -1.05
CA LEU A 14 -5.78 -3.06 -0.55
C LEU A 14 -5.69 -3.00 0.99
N ILE A 15 -6.41 -3.88 1.68
CA ILE A 15 -6.40 -3.97 3.16
C ILE A 15 -5.01 -4.40 3.66
N GLY A 16 -4.41 -5.40 3.02
CA GLY A 16 -3.08 -5.90 3.39
C GLY A 16 -1.98 -4.89 3.15
N TRP A 17 -2.11 -4.09 2.09
CA TRP A 17 -1.20 -3.00 1.79
C TRP A 17 -1.27 -1.90 2.86
N GLY A 18 -2.43 -1.24 2.99
CA GLY A 18 -2.52 -0.06 3.85
C GLY A 18 -2.64 -0.35 5.35
N GLY A 19 -3.19 -1.51 5.73
CA GLY A 19 -3.61 -1.77 7.11
C GLY A 19 -2.49 -2.24 8.04
N LEU A 20 -1.64 -3.16 7.59
CA LEU A 20 -0.72 -3.89 8.46
C LEU A 20 0.43 -3.01 8.96
N THR A 21 1.13 -2.33 8.06
CA THR A 21 2.32 -1.54 8.37
C THR A 21 2.00 -0.16 8.93
N THR A 22 0.89 0.45 8.49
CA THR A 22 0.35 1.68 9.09
C THR A 22 -0.14 1.42 10.51
N GLY A 23 -0.89 0.33 10.74
CA GLY A 23 -1.32 -0.07 12.08
C GLY A 23 -0.14 -0.34 13.01
N ALA A 24 0.87 -1.07 12.55
CA ALA A 24 2.09 -1.32 13.30
C ALA A 24 2.85 -0.02 13.63
N TYR A 25 2.96 0.93 12.68
CA TYR A 25 3.57 2.24 12.92
C TYR A 25 2.85 3.03 14.02
N TYR A 26 1.51 3.05 14.00
CA TYR A 26 0.74 3.72 15.05
C TYR A 26 0.89 3.05 16.41
N LEU A 27 0.92 1.71 16.47
CA LEU A 27 1.20 0.98 17.71
C LEU A 27 2.59 1.34 18.26
N PHE A 28 3.62 1.40 17.41
CA PHE A 28 4.97 1.76 17.85
C PHE A 28 5.03 3.20 18.37
N THR A 29 4.31 4.11 17.71
CA THR A 29 4.17 5.51 18.15
C THR A 29 3.46 5.60 19.49
N PHE A 30 2.34 4.90 19.65
CA PHE A 30 1.51 4.92 20.85
C PHE A 30 2.23 4.35 22.07
N TYR A 31 2.89 3.19 21.90
CA TYR A 31 3.65 2.54 22.97
C TYR A 31 5.07 3.07 23.14
N LYS A 32 5.49 4.07 22.33
CA LYS A 32 6.83 4.68 22.35
C LYS A 32 7.94 3.63 22.28
N LEU A 33 7.78 2.63 21.42
CA LEU A 33 8.74 1.54 21.29
C LEU A 33 10.02 2.05 20.60
N THR A 34 11.16 1.95 21.29
CA THR A 34 12.46 2.43 20.79
C THR A 34 13.46 1.32 20.48
N ASP A 35 13.08 0.05 20.63
CA ASP A 35 13.98 -1.07 20.32
C ASP A 35 14.12 -1.23 18.80
N VAL A 36 15.34 -1.02 18.29
CA VAL A 36 15.69 -1.20 16.87
C VAL A 36 15.40 -2.63 16.39
N LYS A 37 15.42 -3.64 17.28
CA LYS A 37 15.07 -5.03 16.92
C LYS A 37 13.67 -5.16 16.36
N ILE A 38 12.75 -4.26 16.73
CA ILE A 38 11.37 -4.23 16.23
C ILE A 38 11.32 -4.01 14.72
N LEU A 39 12.31 -3.32 14.13
CA LEU A 39 12.39 -3.13 12.69
C LEU A 39 12.51 -4.46 11.92
N THR A 40 13.07 -5.50 12.56
CA THR A 40 13.12 -6.85 11.95
C THR A 40 11.74 -7.47 11.85
N ALA A 41 10.89 -7.31 12.88
CA ALA A 41 9.51 -7.78 12.85
C ALA A 41 8.68 -6.95 11.87
N TYR A 42 8.85 -5.62 11.89
CA TYR A 42 8.17 -4.72 10.97
C TYR A 42 8.49 -5.01 9.51
N ARG A 43 9.75 -5.35 9.18
CA ARG A 43 10.15 -5.75 7.83
C ARG A 43 9.37 -6.95 7.30
N ARG A 44 8.99 -7.89 8.16
CA ARG A 44 8.14 -9.03 7.75
C ARG A 44 6.74 -8.55 7.33
N LEU A 45 6.22 -7.51 7.98
CA LEU A 45 4.97 -6.88 7.57
C LEU A 45 5.12 -6.17 6.23
N VAL A 46 6.25 -5.49 5.98
CA VAL A 46 6.54 -4.87 4.67
C VAL A 46 6.60 -5.91 3.56
N TYR A 47 7.12 -7.12 3.81
CA TYR A 47 7.05 -8.19 2.81
C TYR A 47 5.61 -8.62 2.48
N LEU A 48 4.74 -8.69 3.49
CA LEU A 48 3.32 -8.97 3.27
C LEU A 48 2.65 -7.84 2.50
N GLU A 49 2.97 -6.58 2.82
CA GLU A 49 2.50 -5.40 2.11
C GLU A 49 2.87 -5.44 0.61
N ILE A 50 4.13 -5.77 0.29
CA ILE A 50 4.59 -5.91 -1.09
C ILE A 50 3.85 -7.06 -1.81
N ILE A 51 3.66 -8.21 -1.15
CA ILE A 51 2.90 -9.32 -1.72
C ILE A 51 1.44 -8.92 -1.97
N SER A 52 0.83 -8.20 -1.02
CA SER A 52 -0.52 -7.67 -1.15
C SER A 52 -0.66 -6.69 -2.32
N LEU A 53 0.32 -5.81 -2.51
CA LEU A 53 0.38 -4.91 -3.67
C LEU A 53 0.50 -5.64 -5.00
N ILE A 54 1.37 -6.66 -5.09
CA ILE A 54 1.50 -7.48 -6.29
C ILE A 54 0.18 -8.17 -6.60
N ALA A 55 -0.45 -8.78 -5.58
CA ALA A 55 -1.76 -9.43 -5.74
C ALA A 55 -2.85 -8.42 -6.18
N MET A 56 -2.87 -7.23 -5.59
CA MET A 56 -3.77 -6.13 -5.95
C MET A 56 -3.54 -5.67 -7.40
N ALA A 57 -2.29 -5.49 -7.82
CA ALA A 57 -1.95 -5.08 -9.18
C ALA A 57 -2.37 -6.12 -10.22
N LEU A 58 -2.04 -7.40 -10.00
CA LEU A 58 -2.37 -8.49 -10.93
C LEU A 58 -3.89 -8.69 -11.05
N SER A 59 -4.60 -8.69 -9.92
CA SER A 59 -6.07 -8.78 -9.92
C SER A 59 -6.73 -7.55 -10.56
N GLY A 60 -6.17 -6.35 -10.33
CA GLY A 60 -6.62 -5.10 -10.94
C GLY A 60 -6.47 -5.10 -12.46
N LEU A 61 -5.30 -5.50 -12.97
CA LEU A 61 -5.05 -5.63 -14.41
C LEU A 61 -5.98 -6.66 -15.06
N TYR A 62 -6.20 -7.79 -14.39
CA TYR A 62 -7.18 -8.78 -14.85
C TYR A 62 -8.58 -8.17 -14.94
N MET A 63 -9.09 -7.54 -13.89
CA MET A 63 -10.42 -6.90 -13.91
C MET A 63 -10.52 -5.80 -14.97
N TRP A 64 -9.49 -4.97 -15.11
CA TRP A 64 -9.43 -3.91 -16.12
C TRP A 64 -9.58 -4.45 -17.54
N SER A 65 -8.90 -5.56 -17.87
CA SER A 65 -9.06 -6.24 -19.17
C SER A 65 -10.45 -6.83 -19.36
N ARG A 66 -11.08 -7.37 -18.31
CA ARG A 66 -12.45 -7.91 -18.36
C ARG A 66 -13.52 -6.84 -18.54
N LEU A 67 -13.21 -5.58 -18.20
CA LEU A 67 -14.08 -4.43 -18.37
C LEU A 67 -13.82 -3.65 -19.69
N ASN A 68 -13.01 -4.21 -20.60
CA ASN A 68 -12.61 -3.55 -21.85
C ASN A 68 -11.84 -2.23 -21.65
N TYR A 69 -10.93 -2.22 -20.67
CA TYR A 69 -9.97 -1.14 -20.46
C TYR A 69 -10.57 0.25 -20.23
N PRO A 70 -11.48 0.43 -19.26
CA PRO A 70 -12.03 1.76 -18.97
C PRO A 70 -10.94 2.79 -18.66
N SER A 71 -11.13 4.01 -19.15
CA SER A 71 -10.17 5.13 -19.05
C SER A 71 -10.00 5.66 -17.63
N TRP A 72 -11.03 5.56 -16.79
CA TRP A 72 -10.97 5.99 -15.38
C TRP A 72 -9.95 5.20 -14.54
N VAL A 73 -9.40 4.08 -15.03
CA VAL A 73 -8.33 3.32 -14.34
C VAL A 73 -6.94 3.90 -14.62
N TYR A 74 -6.78 4.77 -15.61
CA TYR A 74 -5.47 5.24 -16.07
C TYR A 74 -4.73 6.06 -15.00
N PRO A 75 -5.38 6.90 -14.18
CA PRO A 75 -4.71 7.55 -13.06
C PRO A 75 -4.02 6.56 -12.11
N ALA A 76 -4.68 5.44 -11.80
CA ALA A 76 -4.10 4.39 -10.95
C ALA A 76 -2.86 3.74 -11.60
N LEU A 77 -2.88 3.52 -12.92
CA LEU A 77 -1.71 3.01 -13.65
C LEU A 77 -0.54 4.00 -13.64
N VAL A 78 -0.82 5.30 -13.80
CA VAL A 78 0.20 6.36 -13.76
C VAL A 78 0.81 6.51 -12.36
N ILE A 79 0.01 6.32 -11.31
CA ILE A 79 0.47 6.41 -9.91
C ILE A 79 1.23 5.15 -9.49
N SER A 80 0.99 4.00 -10.13
CA SER A 80 1.58 2.71 -9.74
C SER A 80 3.13 2.70 -9.62
N PRO A 81 3.92 3.34 -10.51
CA PRO A 81 5.38 3.38 -10.35
C PRO A 81 5.81 4.24 -9.16
N ILE A 82 5.05 5.30 -8.85
CA ILE A 82 5.30 6.17 -7.69
C ILE A 82 5.05 5.38 -6.40
N LEU A 83 3.96 4.60 -6.36
CA LEU A 83 3.69 3.68 -5.25
C LEU A 83 4.79 2.63 -5.10
N ALA A 84 5.18 1.97 -6.19
CA ALA A 84 6.28 0.98 -6.17
C ALA A 84 7.60 1.58 -5.65
N TYR A 85 7.89 2.84 -6.01
CA TYR A 85 9.05 3.56 -5.47
C TYR A 85 8.87 3.90 -3.99
N GLY A 86 7.68 4.31 -3.57
CA GLY A 86 7.33 4.51 -2.16
C GLY A 86 7.58 3.25 -1.33
N GLU A 87 7.14 2.09 -1.82
CA GLU A 87 7.35 0.79 -1.17
C GLU A 87 8.81 0.39 -1.09
N TYR A 88 9.57 0.67 -2.15
CA TYR A 88 11.01 0.47 -2.11
C TYR A 88 11.66 1.32 -1.01
N LEU A 89 11.28 2.60 -0.89
CA LEU A 89 11.75 3.45 0.19
C LEU A 89 11.32 2.92 1.55
N HIS A 90 10.07 2.50 1.70
CA HIS A 90 9.52 1.90 2.91
C HIS A 90 10.34 0.70 3.38
N TRP A 91 10.59 -0.23 2.47
CA TRP A 91 11.40 -1.42 2.72
C TRP A 91 12.81 -1.03 3.14
N ARG A 92 13.45 -0.07 2.46
CA ARG A 92 14.77 0.45 2.83
C ARG A 92 14.80 1.10 4.20
N LEU A 93 13.72 1.78 4.61
CA LEU A 93 13.62 2.36 5.96
C LEU A 93 13.67 1.30 7.06
N THR A 94 13.27 0.06 6.79
CA THR A 94 13.37 -1.02 7.79
C THR A 94 14.80 -1.50 8.07
N TYR A 95 15.79 -1.04 7.30
CA TYR A 95 17.22 -1.41 7.46
C TYR A 95 18.06 -0.31 8.12
N VAL A 96 17.44 0.79 8.56
CA VAL A 96 18.17 1.81 9.32
C VAL A 96 18.52 1.26 10.71
N ASN A 97 19.67 1.66 11.24
CA ASN A 97 20.11 1.28 12.59
C ASN A 97 19.59 2.25 13.68
N ASP A 98 18.65 3.14 13.33
CA ASP A 98 18.09 4.15 14.22
C ASP A 98 16.57 4.22 14.08
N ILE A 99 15.89 3.87 15.17
CA ILE A 99 14.42 3.88 15.25
C ILE A 99 13.86 5.30 15.06
N ASN A 100 14.57 6.35 15.50
CA ASN A 100 14.06 7.72 15.38
C ASN A 100 14.02 8.16 13.92
N THR A 101 15.07 7.83 13.15
CA THR A 101 15.10 8.02 11.70
C THR A 101 13.95 7.28 11.02
N PHE A 102 13.69 6.02 11.41
CA PHE A 102 12.54 5.27 10.89
C PHE A 102 11.22 5.97 11.19
N MET A 103 10.96 6.32 12.46
CA MET A 103 9.69 6.91 12.90
C MET A 103 9.42 8.27 12.24
N SER A 104 10.46 9.10 12.10
CA SER A 104 10.38 10.41 11.45
C SER A 104 10.04 10.29 9.97
N LYS A 105 10.71 9.38 9.24
CA LYS A 105 10.47 9.19 7.80
C LYS A 105 9.14 8.48 7.53
N MET A 106 8.78 7.51 8.36
CA MET A 106 7.50 6.82 8.29
C MET A 106 6.31 7.77 8.45
N LYS A 107 6.42 8.82 9.27
CA LYS A 107 5.37 9.84 9.40
C LYS A 107 4.97 10.42 8.04
N TYR A 108 5.95 10.82 7.23
CA TYR A 108 5.71 11.42 5.92
C TYR A 108 5.21 10.38 4.92
N LEU A 109 5.77 9.17 4.97
CA LEU A 109 5.38 8.07 4.08
C LEU A 109 3.93 7.62 4.35
N SER A 110 3.55 7.44 5.61
CA SER A 110 2.18 7.11 6.01
C SER A 110 1.18 8.19 5.63
N LEU A 111 1.55 9.48 5.76
CA LEU A 111 0.71 10.59 5.28
C LEU A 111 0.52 10.53 3.77
N PHE A 112 1.61 10.33 3.02
CA PHE A 112 1.58 10.18 1.56
C PHE A 112 0.68 9.03 1.12
N TYR A 113 0.82 7.85 1.73
CA TYR A 113 -0.05 6.69 1.46
C TYR A 113 -1.51 6.95 1.81
N THR A 114 -1.78 7.65 2.92
CA THR A 114 -3.16 8.00 3.31
C THR A 114 -3.83 8.88 2.27
N VAL A 115 -3.14 9.93 1.80
CA VAL A 115 -3.67 10.84 0.77
C VAL A 115 -3.88 10.09 -0.55
N LEU A 116 -2.93 9.25 -0.96
CA LEU A 116 -3.07 8.44 -2.17
C LEU A 116 -4.20 7.42 -2.08
N ALA A 117 -4.36 6.75 -0.94
CA ALA A 117 -5.45 5.79 -0.74
C ALA A 117 -6.81 6.48 -0.85
N ILE A 118 -6.98 7.66 -0.24
CA ILE A 118 -8.22 8.46 -0.38
C ILE A 118 -8.47 8.82 -1.84
N PHE A 119 -7.44 9.28 -2.57
CA PHE A 119 -7.56 9.61 -3.98
C PHE A 119 -7.98 8.41 -4.84
N LEU A 120 -7.31 7.26 -4.69
CA LEU A 120 -7.60 6.05 -5.46
C LEU A 120 -8.99 5.47 -5.13
N ILE A 121 -9.41 5.51 -3.87
CA ILE A 121 -10.76 5.11 -3.47
C ILE A 121 -11.80 6.06 -4.08
N TYR A 122 -11.55 7.37 -4.05
CA TYR A 122 -12.43 8.36 -4.67
C TYR A 122 -12.61 8.09 -6.17
N ASP A 123 -11.50 7.91 -6.89
CA ASP A 123 -11.50 7.61 -8.33
C ASP A 123 -12.27 6.31 -8.64
N MET A 124 -12.06 5.26 -7.84
CA MET A 124 -12.75 3.98 -7.97
C MET A 124 -14.26 4.05 -7.69
N VAL A 125 -14.69 4.86 -6.71
CA VAL A 125 -16.11 4.98 -6.31
C VAL A 125 -16.88 5.88 -7.27
N PHE A 126 -16.33 7.06 -7.54
CA PHE A 126 -17.04 8.08 -8.32
C PHE A 126 -16.86 7.90 -9.83
N LYS A 127 -15.99 6.97 -10.27
CA LYS A 127 -15.79 6.52 -11.66
C LYS A 127 -16.15 7.61 -12.67
N PRO A 128 -15.26 8.57 -12.92
CA PRO A 128 -15.59 9.70 -13.77
C PRO A 128 -16.20 9.20 -15.09
N SER A 129 -17.47 9.49 -15.28
CA SER A 129 -18.23 9.17 -16.48
C SER A 129 -17.87 10.20 -17.54
N PHE A 130 -16.75 9.96 -18.23
CA PHE A 130 -16.41 10.64 -19.47
C PHE A 130 -16.83 9.76 -20.66
#